data_AF-A0A2N6NDQ3-F1
#
_entry.id   AF-A0A2N6NDQ3-F1
#
_cell.length_a   1.000
_cell.length_b   1.000
_cell.length_c   1.000
_cell.angle_alpha   90.00
_cell.angle_beta   90.00
_cell.angle_gamma   90.00
#
_symmetry.space_group_name_H-M   'P 1'
#
loop_
_entity.id
_entity.type
_entity.pdbx_description
1 polymer ?
#
loop_
_entity_poly.entity_id
_entity_poly.type
_entity_poly.pdbx_seq_one_letter_code
_entity_poly.pdbx_strand_id
1 'polypeptide(L)'
;MVRRSSRLAQAAIPQIPPASATAKPSSKRPARSATSSNTSSPKKSGTIATDIPTLFFADAQAFRRYMIKVGVTAPGIWLKIAKKSSMIPSVTYDEAIDEALCCGWIDGQRRRALDDDGARYYFLQRFTPRRRRSTWSQRNVDKVAALAAVAGRMLPAGLAEVDAAKADGRWENAYAGSATMEVPADFRALLDERPRAARVFDDEMSKAARYTFLQRLQTVKKEETRTRKMAEFAELLDRGDTL
;
A
#
# COMPACT_ATOMS: atom_id res chain seq x y z
N MET A 1 51.46 -16.01 -48.22
CA MET A 1 51.24 -15.41 -49.54
C MET A 1 49.94 -14.60 -49.46
N VAL A 2 50.00 -13.30 -49.78
CA VAL A 2 48.88 -12.35 -50.01
C VAL A 2 47.95 -12.07 -48.81
N ARG A 3 48.11 -10.98 -48.03
CA ARG A 3 47.83 -9.54 -48.24
C ARG A 3 46.33 -9.11 -48.14
N ARG A 4 46.17 -7.98 -47.44
CA ARG A 4 45.10 -6.95 -47.47
C ARG A 4 43.82 -7.25 -46.67
N SER A 5 43.10 -6.28 -46.11
CA SER A 5 43.34 -4.88 -45.72
C SER A 5 42.04 -4.42 -45.06
N SER A 6 42.16 -3.75 -43.91
CA SER A 6 41.43 -2.54 -43.53
C SER A 6 40.23 -2.09 -44.37
N ARG A 7 39.08 -1.92 -43.72
CA ARG A 7 38.22 -0.72 -43.87
C ARG A 7 37.28 -0.56 -42.68
N LEU A 8 37.56 0.49 -41.89
CA LEU A 8 36.61 1.16 -41.02
C LEU A 8 35.47 1.72 -41.88
N ALA A 9 34.22 1.39 -41.53
CA ALA A 9 33.04 2.08 -42.04
C ALA A 9 32.54 3.03 -40.94
N GLN A 10 32.83 4.31 -41.15
CA GLN A 10 32.37 5.43 -40.35
C GLN A 10 30.96 5.79 -40.85
N ALA A 11 29.92 5.52 -40.06
CA ALA A 11 28.55 5.91 -40.39
C ALA A 11 28.33 7.37 -39.97
N ALA A 12 27.91 8.16 -40.95
CA ALA A 12 27.77 9.61 -40.89
C ALA A 12 26.56 10.07 -40.07
N ILE A 13 26.75 11.17 -39.36
CA ILE A 13 25.74 11.96 -38.65
C ILE A 13 24.92 12.76 -39.69
N PRO A 14 23.57 12.71 -39.68
CA PRO A 14 22.78 13.65 -40.46
C PRO A 14 22.61 14.98 -39.71
N GLN A 15 23.20 16.03 -40.28
CA GLN A 15 22.96 17.44 -39.99
C GLN A 15 21.70 17.91 -40.76
N ILE A 16 20.79 18.63 -40.09
CA ILE A 16 19.67 19.35 -40.71
C ILE A 16 19.78 20.84 -40.33
N PRO A 17 19.62 21.78 -41.29
CA PRO A 17 20.04 23.19 -41.18
C PRO A 17 19.06 24.11 -40.42
N PRO A 18 19.48 25.37 -40.10
CA PRO A 18 18.70 26.34 -39.33
C PRO A 18 18.01 27.41 -40.21
N ALA A 19 16.94 28.01 -39.69
CA ALA A 19 16.43 29.38 -39.92
C ALA A 19 14.95 29.45 -39.47
N SER A 20 14.34 30.52 -38.98
CA SER A 20 14.77 31.88 -38.60
C SER A 20 13.64 32.50 -37.77
N ALA A 21 13.99 33.52 -36.98
CA ALA A 21 13.11 34.28 -36.11
C ALA A 21 12.29 35.34 -36.85
N THR A 22 11.12 35.69 -36.30
CA THR A 22 10.52 37.04 -36.41
C THR A 22 9.78 37.39 -35.13
N ALA A 23 10.04 38.61 -34.62
CA ALA A 23 9.54 39.16 -33.36
C ALA A 23 8.46 40.25 -33.57
N LYS A 24 7.53 40.32 -32.59
CA LYS A 24 6.73 41.42 -31.97
C LYS A 24 6.53 42.79 -32.66
N PRO A 25 5.40 43.49 -32.35
CA PRO A 25 5.37 44.52 -31.28
C PRO A 25 4.10 44.41 -30.39
N SER A 26 4.09 44.59 -29.06
CA SER A 26 4.26 45.77 -28.17
C SER A 26 3.19 46.87 -28.28
N SER A 27 2.33 47.01 -27.26
CA SER A 27 1.75 48.30 -26.84
C SER A 27 1.57 48.38 -25.31
N LYS A 28 1.83 49.57 -24.75
CA LYS A 28 1.94 49.90 -23.30
C LYS A 28 0.66 50.60 -22.80
N ARG A 29 0.22 50.21 -21.58
CA ARG A 29 -0.25 50.94 -20.36
C ARG A 29 -0.96 52.31 -20.48
N PRO A 30 -1.88 52.65 -19.54
CA PRO A 30 -1.44 53.10 -18.21
C PRO A 30 -2.30 52.62 -17.01
N ALA A 31 -1.80 52.93 -15.80
CA ALA A 31 -2.33 52.54 -14.50
C ALA A 31 -3.34 53.55 -13.94
N ARG A 32 -4.25 53.09 -13.08
CA ARG A 32 -4.90 53.90 -12.02
C ARG A 32 -5.26 53.02 -10.82
N SER A 33 -4.96 53.55 -9.64
CA SER A 33 -5.31 53.05 -8.30
C SER A 33 -6.78 53.31 -7.99
N ALA A 34 -7.45 52.35 -7.34
CA ALA A 34 -8.55 52.64 -6.44
C ALA A 34 -8.72 51.48 -5.44
N THR A 35 -8.59 51.83 -4.16
CA THR A 35 -9.01 51.08 -2.99
C THR A 35 -10.54 50.94 -3.00
N SER A 36 -11.08 49.73 -2.82
CA SER A 36 -12.28 49.53 -2.00
C SER A 36 -12.49 48.06 -1.66
N SER A 37 -12.87 47.88 -0.40
CA SER A 37 -13.31 46.68 0.30
C SER A 37 -14.28 45.80 -0.48
N ASN A 38 -14.08 44.48 -0.41
CA ASN A 38 -15.21 43.56 -0.54
C ASN A 38 -15.16 42.45 0.51
N THR A 39 -16.14 42.52 1.39
CA THR A 39 -16.46 41.59 2.46
C THR A 39 -17.23 40.43 1.85
N SER A 40 -16.70 39.21 1.86
CA SER A 40 -17.53 38.01 1.68
C SER A 40 -16.82 36.77 2.23
N SER A 41 -17.22 36.41 3.45
CA SER A 41 -17.35 35.10 4.09
C SER A 41 -16.34 33.99 3.75
N PRO A 42 -15.73 33.35 4.76
CA PRO A 42 -14.82 32.24 4.54
C PRO A 42 -15.58 31.04 3.97
N LYS A 43 -15.12 30.54 2.82
CA LYS A 43 -15.46 29.20 2.33
C LYS A 43 -15.04 28.18 3.41
N LYS A 44 -15.99 27.74 4.22
CA LYS A 44 -15.87 26.50 4.99
C LYS A 44 -15.79 25.35 3.98
N SER A 45 -14.57 24.98 3.62
CA SER A 45 -14.26 23.64 3.10
C SER A 45 -14.52 22.65 4.23
N GLY A 46 -15.80 22.31 4.44
CA GLY A 46 -16.19 21.24 5.32
C GLY A 46 -15.88 19.91 4.66
N THR A 47 -14.66 19.40 4.87
CA THR A 47 -14.44 17.96 4.78
C THR A 47 -15.30 17.35 5.87
N ILE A 48 -16.47 16.79 5.53
CA ILE A 48 -17.21 15.96 6.48
C ILE A 48 -16.25 14.81 6.84
N ALA A 49 -15.76 14.82 8.07
CA ALA A 49 -15.04 13.68 8.61
C ALA A 49 -16.02 12.51 8.58
N THR A 50 -15.87 11.63 7.57
CA THR A 50 -16.63 10.38 7.52
C THR A 50 -16.23 9.57 8.73
N ASP A 51 -17.05 9.62 9.78
CA ASP A 51 -16.84 8.81 10.96
C ASP A 51 -17.02 7.34 10.56
N ILE A 52 -15.96 6.55 10.72
CA ILE A 52 -15.97 5.13 10.38
C ILE A 52 -16.56 4.41 11.61
N PRO A 53 -17.75 3.80 11.52
CA PRO A 53 -18.42 3.26 12.70
C PRO A 53 -17.65 2.09 13.29
N THR A 54 -17.72 1.96 14.62
CA THR A 54 -17.21 0.79 15.34
C THR A 54 -18.35 -0.22 15.57
N LEU A 55 -18.20 -1.44 15.08
CA LEU A 55 -19.23 -2.48 15.12
C LEU A 55 -18.71 -3.77 15.77
N PHE A 56 -19.60 -4.53 16.39
CA PHE A 56 -19.33 -5.82 17.00
C PHE A 56 -20.24 -6.89 16.40
N PHE A 57 -19.71 -8.10 16.18
CA PHE A 57 -20.46 -9.25 15.70
C PHE A 57 -20.09 -10.48 16.53
N ALA A 58 -21.12 -11.25 16.90
CA ALA A 58 -20.97 -12.45 17.73
C ALA A 58 -20.26 -13.60 17.00
N ASP A 59 -20.39 -13.67 15.67
CA ASP A 59 -19.83 -14.74 14.84
C ASP A 59 -19.62 -14.28 13.37
N ALA A 60 -18.98 -15.14 12.59
CA ALA A 60 -18.71 -14.92 11.16
C ALA A 60 -19.99 -14.72 10.33
N GLN A 61 -21.08 -15.41 10.67
CA GLN A 61 -22.31 -15.36 9.89
C GLN A 61 -23.03 -14.03 10.06
N ALA A 62 -23.05 -13.47 11.27
CA ALA A 62 -23.55 -12.14 11.57
C ALA A 62 -22.76 -11.09 10.82
N PHE A 63 -21.43 -11.23 10.79
CA PHE A 63 -20.57 -10.33 10.03
C PHE A 63 -20.79 -10.44 8.51
N ARG A 64 -20.94 -11.66 7.98
CA ARG A 64 -21.26 -11.90 6.56
C ARG A 64 -22.56 -11.22 6.15
N ARG A 65 -23.63 -11.36 6.94
CA ARG A 65 -24.93 -10.72 6.66
C ARG A 65 -24.78 -9.20 6.57
N TYR A 66 -23.99 -8.61 7.47
CA TYR A 66 -23.69 -7.18 7.42
C TYR A 66 -22.94 -6.81 6.13
N MET A 67 -21.87 -7.53 5.79
CA MET A 67 -21.06 -7.28 4.60
C MET A 67 -21.88 -7.35 3.31
N ILE A 68 -22.76 -8.37 3.18
CA ILE A 68 -23.69 -8.49 2.06
C ILE A 68 -24.63 -7.29 1.97
N LYS A 69 -25.19 -6.86 3.12
CA LYS A 69 -26.13 -5.74 3.18
C LYS A 69 -25.49 -4.41 2.77
N VAL A 70 -24.25 -4.14 3.21
CA VAL A 70 -23.58 -2.86 2.92
C VAL A 70 -22.87 -2.83 1.58
N GLY A 71 -22.59 -3.99 0.96
CA GLY A 71 -21.88 -4.08 -0.30
C GLY A 71 -20.51 -3.39 -0.23
N VAL A 72 -20.10 -2.70 -1.29
CA VAL A 72 -18.79 -2.01 -1.38
C VAL A 72 -18.90 -0.47 -1.32
N THR A 73 -20.06 0.06 -0.93
CA THR A 73 -20.33 1.52 -0.93
C THR A 73 -19.99 2.18 0.40
N ALA A 74 -19.91 1.42 1.50
CA ALA A 74 -19.57 1.95 2.82
C ALA A 74 -18.11 2.41 2.89
N PRO A 75 -17.78 3.49 3.66
CA PRO A 75 -16.41 3.99 3.78
C PRO A 75 -15.47 3.03 4.54
N GLY A 76 -16.05 2.04 5.22
CA GLY A 76 -15.36 1.06 6.05
C GLY A 76 -16.02 0.92 7.42
N ILE A 77 -15.45 0.05 8.26
CA ILE A 77 -15.81 -0.11 9.67
C ILE A 77 -14.55 -0.31 10.52
N TRP A 78 -14.66 -0.01 11.80
CA TRP A 78 -13.81 -0.59 12.84
C TRP A 78 -14.52 -1.80 13.43
N LEU A 79 -14.00 -2.99 13.19
CA LEU A 79 -14.53 -4.22 13.76
C LEU A 79 -13.94 -4.44 15.15
N LYS A 80 -14.79 -4.45 16.17
CA LYS A 80 -14.46 -4.80 17.56
C LYS A 80 -14.42 -6.32 17.69
N ILE A 81 -13.22 -6.88 17.88
CA ILE A 81 -12.98 -8.32 17.99
C ILE A 81 -12.55 -8.64 19.41
N ALA A 82 -13.19 -9.63 20.02
CA ALA A 82 -12.80 -10.12 21.34
C ALA A 82 -11.41 -10.79 21.29
N LYS A 83 -10.56 -10.51 22.29
CA LYS A 83 -9.30 -11.23 22.47
C LYS A 83 -9.60 -12.65 22.91
N LYS A 84 -8.78 -13.61 22.48
CA LYS A 84 -8.93 -15.03 22.88
C LYS A 84 -9.00 -15.22 24.41
N SER A 85 -8.28 -14.39 25.17
CA SER A 85 -8.25 -14.44 26.64
C SER A 85 -9.52 -13.92 27.33
N SER A 86 -10.43 -13.25 26.62
CA SER A 86 -11.65 -12.71 27.25
C SER A 86 -12.76 -13.73 27.41
N MET A 87 -12.71 -14.86 26.70
CA MET A 87 -13.78 -15.86 26.60
C MET A 87 -15.12 -15.29 26.09
N ILE A 88 -15.12 -14.08 25.54
CA ILE A 88 -16.32 -13.45 24.96
C ILE A 88 -16.49 -13.97 23.52
N PRO A 89 -17.65 -14.56 23.18
CA PRO A 89 -17.94 -14.96 21.81
C PRO A 89 -17.91 -13.76 20.86
N SER A 90 -17.13 -13.87 19.78
CA SER A 90 -17.01 -12.82 18.76
C SER A 90 -16.46 -13.45 17.48
N VAL A 91 -16.77 -12.84 16.33
CA VAL A 91 -16.07 -13.15 15.09
C VAL A 91 -14.56 -13.02 15.29
N THR A 92 -13.81 -14.06 14.93
CA THR A 92 -12.36 -14.03 14.99
C THR A 92 -11.78 -13.20 13.85
N TYR A 93 -10.52 -12.78 13.97
CA TYR A 93 -9.85 -12.07 12.87
C TYR A 93 -9.79 -12.92 11.59
N ASP A 94 -9.49 -14.22 11.71
CA ASP A 94 -9.37 -15.12 10.56
C ASP A 94 -10.71 -15.32 9.84
N GLU A 95 -11.81 -15.45 10.58
CA GLU A 95 -13.15 -15.47 10.01
C GLU A 95 -13.52 -14.13 9.37
N ALA A 96 -13.19 -13.01 10.03
CA ALA A 96 -13.51 -11.69 9.52
C ALA A 96 -12.78 -11.39 8.19
N ILE A 97 -11.49 -11.76 8.07
CA ILE A 97 -10.78 -11.57 6.80
C ILE A 97 -11.34 -12.46 5.70
N ASP A 98 -11.77 -13.68 6.01
CA ASP A 98 -12.39 -14.57 5.02
C ASP A 98 -13.70 -13.98 4.48
N GLU A 99 -14.58 -13.48 5.37
CA GLU A 99 -15.82 -12.81 4.95
C GLU A 99 -15.56 -11.52 4.18
N ALA A 100 -14.57 -10.73 4.60
CA ALA A 100 -14.18 -9.51 3.89
C ALA A 100 -13.69 -9.82 2.47
N LEU A 101 -12.81 -10.82 2.30
CA LEU A 101 -12.31 -11.24 0.98
C LEU A 101 -13.44 -11.72 0.07
N CYS A 102 -14.39 -12.49 0.60
CA CYS A 102 -15.58 -12.92 -0.15
C CYS A 102 -16.40 -11.75 -0.69
N CYS A 103 -16.40 -10.60 0.01
CA CYS A 103 -17.22 -9.44 -0.31
C CYS A 103 -16.47 -8.31 -1.04
N GLY A 104 -15.20 -8.49 -1.39
CA GLY A 104 -14.39 -7.44 -2.04
C GLY A 104 -13.79 -6.41 -1.07
N TRP A 105 -13.69 -6.76 0.21
CA TRP A 105 -13.12 -5.94 1.27
C TRP A 105 -11.74 -6.44 1.68
N ILE A 106 -11.04 -5.63 2.47
CA ILE A 106 -9.73 -5.93 3.04
C ILE A 106 -9.60 -5.32 4.43
N ASP A 107 -8.78 -5.93 5.27
CA ASP A 107 -8.40 -5.37 6.57
C ASP A 107 -7.35 -4.24 6.41
N GLY A 108 -7.16 -3.48 7.48
CA GLY A 108 -6.15 -2.43 7.53
C GLY A 108 -5.54 -2.29 8.91
N GLN A 109 -5.59 -1.07 9.44
CA GLN A 109 -4.98 -0.77 10.73
C GLN A 109 -5.66 -1.55 11.87
N ARG A 110 -4.84 -2.02 12.81
CA ARG A 110 -5.27 -2.53 14.10
C ARG A 110 -5.06 -1.45 15.17
N ARG A 111 -5.99 -1.29 16.10
CA ARG A 111 -5.89 -0.37 17.24
C ARG A 111 -6.34 -1.05 18.53
N ARG A 112 -5.89 -0.50 19.66
CA ARG A 112 -6.49 -0.82 20.97
C ARG A 112 -7.94 -0.32 20.98
N ALA A 113 -8.78 -0.93 21.83
CA ALA A 113 -10.10 -0.35 22.09
C ALA A 113 -9.95 1.02 22.75
N LEU A 114 -10.99 1.85 22.64
CA LEU A 114 -10.96 3.26 23.02
C LEU A 114 -10.87 3.48 24.53
N ASP A 115 -11.37 2.52 25.31
CA ASP A 115 -11.44 2.50 26.76
C ASP A 115 -10.49 1.45 27.35
N ASP A 116 -9.91 1.72 28.53
CA ASP A 116 -8.94 0.83 29.16
C ASP A 116 -9.54 -0.55 29.50
N ASP A 117 -10.78 -0.57 29.99
CA ASP A 117 -11.52 -1.81 30.26
C ASP A 117 -11.82 -2.56 28.98
N GLY A 118 -12.32 -1.88 27.94
CA GLY A 118 -12.52 -2.50 26.64
C GLY A 118 -11.21 -2.99 26.01
N ALA A 119 -10.08 -2.32 26.25
CA ALA A 119 -8.78 -2.72 25.73
C ALA A 119 -8.26 -4.00 26.38
N ARG A 120 -8.74 -4.37 27.58
CA ARG A 120 -8.48 -5.67 28.19
C ARG A 120 -9.13 -6.80 27.41
N TYR A 121 -10.34 -6.60 26.90
CA TYR A 121 -11.16 -7.67 26.31
C TYR A 121 -11.21 -7.66 24.79
N TYR A 122 -10.93 -6.52 24.16
CA TYR A 122 -11.14 -6.31 22.73
C TYR A 122 -9.94 -5.63 22.07
N PHE A 123 -9.88 -5.76 20.74
CA PHE A 123 -9.11 -4.89 19.87
C PHE A 123 -9.97 -4.47 18.68
N LEU A 124 -9.59 -3.38 18.02
CA LEU A 124 -10.27 -2.88 16.84
C LEU A 124 -9.45 -3.20 15.59
N GLN A 125 -10.10 -3.74 14.57
CA GLN A 125 -9.51 -4.01 13.26
C GLN A 125 -10.30 -3.25 12.20
N ARG A 126 -9.63 -2.39 11.44
CA ARG A 126 -10.30 -1.66 10.37
C ARG A 126 -10.53 -2.59 9.18
N PHE A 127 -11.71 -2.51 8.59
CA PHE A 127 -12.06 -3.14 7.32
C PHE A 127 -12.62 -2.09 6.37
N THR A 128 -12.22 -2.16 5.10
CA THR A 128 -12.68 -1.25 4.05
C THR A 128 -12.88 -2.02 2.74
N PRO A 129 -13.76 -1.55 1.83
CA PRO A 129 -13.74 -2.01 0.45
C PRO A 129 -12.34 -1.87 -0.14
N ARG A 130 -11.92 -2.83 -0.96
CA ARG A 130 -10.66 -2.70 -1.70
C ARG A 130 -10.75 -1.51 -2.65
N ARG A 131 -9.61 -0.86 -2.85
CA ARG A 131 -9.44 0.22 -3.82
C ARG A 131 -8.68 -0.34 -5.02
N ARG A 132 -8.80 0.32 -6.17
CA ARG A 132 -8.13 -0.06 -7.43
C ARG A 132 -6.65 -0.43 -7.29
N ARG A 133 -5.91 0.17 -6.36
CA ARG A 133 -4.47 -0.08 -6.15
C ARG A 133 -4.15 -0.83 -4.86
N SER A 134 -5.13 -1.41 -4.18
CA SER A 134 -4.92 -2.22 -2.98
C SER A 134 -4.01 -3.40 -3.29
N THR A 135 -2.94 -3.55 -2.51
CA THR A 135 -1.99 -4.65 -2.62
C THR A 135 -2.63 -5.98 -2.19
N TRP A 136 -1.98 -7.07 -2.58
CA TRP A 136 -2.32 -8.43 -2.16
C TRP A 136 -1.14 -9.03 -1.42
N SER A 137 -1.44 -9.80 -0.39
CA SER A 137 -0.49 -10.66 0.31
C SER A 137 -0.68 -12.08 -0.18
N GLN A 138 0.38 -12.89 -0.14
CA GLN A 138 0.28 -14.30 -0.48
C GLN A 138 -0.75 -15.01 0.40
N ARG A 139 -0.79 -14.68 1.70
CA ARG A 139 -1.81 -15.21 2.63
C ARG A 139 -3.25 -14.95 2.15
N ASN A 140 -3.54 -13.78 1.58
CA ASN A 140 -4.89 -13.47 1.10
C ASN A 140 -5.18 -14.13 -0.24
N VAL A 141 -4.16 -14.32 -1.09
CA VAL A 141 -4.26 -15.14 -2.32
C VAL A 141 -4.62 -16.58 -1.95
N ASP A 142 -3.92 -17.17 -0.97
CA ASP A 142 -4.16 -18.55 -0.52
C ASP A 142 -5.56 -18.69 0.11
N LYS A 143 -5.97 -17.74 0.94
CA LYS A 143 -7.33 -17.69 1.50
C LYS A 143 -8.40 -17.64 0.41
N VAL A 144 -8.23 -16.77 -0.59
CA VAL A 144 -9.18 -16.70 -1.71
C VAL A 144 -9.22 -18.02 -2.48
N ALA A 145 -8.09 -18.68 -2.72
CA ALA A 145 -8.07 -19.98 -3.40
C ALA A 145 -8.90 -21.02 -2.62
N ALA A 146 -8.73 -21.10 -1.29
CA ALA A 146 -9.52 -21.98 -0.44
C ALA A 146 -11.01 -21.60 -0.42
N LEU A 147 -11.34 -20.32 -0.35
CA LEU A 147 -12.71 -19.82 -0.35
C LEU A 147 -13.42 -20.06 -1.69
N ALA A 148 -12.71 -19.90 -2.81
CA ALA A 148 -13.25 -20.11 -4.15
C ALA A 148 -13.55 -21.58 -4.45
N ALA A 149 -12.91 -22.53 -3.74
CA ALA A 149 -13.20 -23.95 -3.85
C ALA A 149 -14.58 -24.33 -3.29
N VAL A 150 -15.19 -23.48 -2.45
CA VAL A 150 -16.52 -23.69 -1.88
C VAL A 150 -17.57 -22.96 -2.73
N ALA A 151 -18.47 -23.72 -3.34
CA ALA A 151 -19.50 -23.16 -4.23
C ALA A 151 -20.33 -22.07 -3.54
N GLY A 152 -20.45 -20.90 -4.19
CA GLY A 152 -21.23 -19.76 -3.69
C GLY A 152 -20.62 -19.02 -2.50
N ARG A 153 -19.40 -19.38 -2.06
CA ARG A 153 -18.75 -18.71 -0.93
C ARG A 153 -18.24 -17.32 -1.31
N MET A 154 -17.51 -17.22 -2.42
CA MET A 154 -17.08 -15.94 -3.02
C MET A 154 -18.26 -15.23 -3.66
N LEU A 155 -18.43 -13.93 -3.38
CA LEU A 155 -19.48 -13.10 -3.97
C LEU A 155 -18.95 -12.35 -5.20
N PRO A 156 -19.84 -11.82 -6.08
CA PRO A 156 -19.42 -11.10 -7.28
C PRO A 156 -18.42 -9.96 -7.03
N ALA A 157 -18.60 -9.20 -5.94
CA ALA A 157 -17.66 -8.13 -5.57
C ALA A 157 -16.27 -8.65 -5.19
N GLY A 158 -16.19 -9.79 -4.48
CA GLY A 158 -14.92 -10.43 -4.15
C GLY A 158 -14.20 -10.96 -5.38
N LEU A 159 -14.94 -11.61 -6.28
CA LEU A 159 -14.40 -12.11 -7.55
C LEU A 159 -13.90 -10.97 -8.46
N ALA A 160 -14.65 -9.87 -8.56
CA ALA A 160 -14.23 -8.71 -9.34
C ALA A 160 -12.88 -8.13 -8.88
N GLU A 161 -12.62 -8.09 -7.56
CA GLU A 161 -11.33 -7.65 -7.02
C GLU A 161 -10.18 -8.62 -7.32
N VAL A 162 -10.47 -9.93 -7.37
CA VAL A 162 -9.52 -10.97 -7.77
C VAL A 162 -9.16 -10.81 -9.24
N ASP A 163 -10.17 -10.68 -10.11
CA ASP A 163 -9.98 -10.55 -11.55
C ASP A 163 -9.22 -9.26 -11.88
N ALA A 164 -9.57 -8.15 -11.25
CA ALA A 164 -8.84 -6.88 -11.40
C ALA A 164 -7.38 -6.98 -10.95
N ALA A 165 -7.09 -7.75 -9.89
CA ALA A 165 -5.73 -7.94 -9.40
C ALA A 165 -4.87 -8.83 -10.31
N LYS A 166 -5.47 -9.85 -10.93
CA LYS A 166 -4.81 -10.67 -11.94
C LYS A 166 -4.54 -9.87 -13.21
N ALA A 167 -5.52 -9.08 -13.65
CA ALA A 167 -5.41 -8.27 -14.86
C ALA A 167 -4.29 -7.21 -14.79
N ASP A 168 -3.99 -6.68 -13.61
CA ASP A 168 -2.97 -5.64 -13.42
C ASP A 168 -1.69 -6.12 -12.71
N GLY A 169 -1.53 -7.43 -12.58
CA GLY A 169 -0.33 -8.08 -12.05
C GLY A 169 -0.18 -8.02 -10.52
N ARG A 170 -1.13 -7.42 -9.78
CA ARG A 170 -1.06 -7.37 -8.30
C ARG A 170 -1.21 -8.75 -7.66
N TRP A 171 -1.87 -9.67 -8.33
CA TRP A 171 -2.09 -11.03 -7.84
C TRP A 171 -0.78 -11.82 -7.83
N GLU A 172 -0.03 -11.76 -8.92
CA GLU A 172 1.27 -12.43 -9.11
C GLU A 172 2.36 -11.78 -8.27
N ASN A 173 2.28 -10.46 -8.04
CA ASN A 173 3.19 -9.70 -7.19
C ASN A 173 2.74 -9.65 -5.71
N ALA A 174 1.98 -10.63 -5.26
CA ALA A 174 1.53 -10.68 -3.87
C ALA A 174 2.73 -10.83 -2.92
N TYR A 175 2.83 -9.96 -1.92
CA TYR A 175 3.99 -9.93 -1.03
C TYR A 175 4.00 -11.14 -0.08
N ALA A 176 5.19 -11.61 0.26
CA ALA A 176 5.37 -12.79 1.10
C ALA A 176 4.93 -12.53 2.55
N GLY A 177 4.50 -13.57 3.25
CA GLY A 177 4.28 -13.49 4.69
C GLY A 177 5.60 -13.40 5.46
N SER A 178 5.56 -12.95 6.71
CA SER A 178 6.79 -12.83 7.53
C SER A 178 7.56 -14.13 7.67
N ALA A 179 6.88 -15.28 7.63
CA ALA A 179 7.51 -16.59 7.71
C ALA A 179 8.46 -16.87 6.55
N THR A 180 8.08 -16.49 5.32
CA THR A 180 8.76 -16.79 4.05
C THR A 180 9.43 -15.57 3.41
N MET A 181 9.43 -14.43 4.11
CA MET A 181 10.07 -13.21 3.61
C MET A 181 11.58 -13.37 3.58
N GLU A 182 12.16 -13.18 2.41
CA GLU A 182 13.60 -13.19 2.19
C GLU A 182 14.18 -11.77 2.13
N VAL A 183 15.47 -11.65 2.43
CA VAL A 183 16.20 -10.39 2.29
C VAL A 183 16.62 -10.26 0.82
N PRO A 184 16.21 -9.20 0.10
CA PRO A 184 16.67 -8.96 -1.26
C PRO A 184 18.20 -8.89 -1.33
N ALA A 185 18.80 -9.56 -2.32
CA ALA A 185 20.26 -9.68 -2.44
C ALA A 185 20.97 -8.32 -2.52
N ASP A 186 20.36 -7.33 -3.17
CA ASP A 186 20.88 -5.98 -3.26
C ASP A 186 20.75 -5.18 -1.95
N PHE A 187 19.70 -5.41 -1.17
CA PHE A 187 19.60 -4.85 0.18
C PHE A 187 20.63 -5.50 1.11
N ARG A 188 20.86 -6.82 0.99
CA ARG A 188 21.92 -7.52 1.71
C ARG A 188 23.30 -6.95 1.38
N ALA A 189 23.62 -6.80 0.10
CA ALA A 189 24.89 -6.20 -0.34
C ALA A 189 25.09 -4.79 0.25
N LEU A 190 24.05 -3.96 0.26
CA LEU A 190 24.12 -2.63 0.85
C LEU A 190 24.35 -2.66 2.38
N LEU A 191 23.76 -3.62 3.09
CA LEU A 191 24.00 -3.80 4.52
C LEU A 191 25.42 -4.32 4.80
N ASP A 192 25.98 -5.17 3.93
CA ASP A 192 27.34 -5.72 4.10
C ASP A 192 28.43 -4.64 3.95
N GLU A 193 28.17 -3.59 3.18
CA GLU A 193 29.02 -2.38 3.11
C GLU A 193 28.96 -1.53 4.40
N ARG A 194 28.01 -1.81 5.29
CA ARG A 194 27.67 -1.01 6.48
C ARG A 194 27.60 -1.92 7.72
N PRO A 195 28.75 -2.25 8.35
CA PRO A 195 28.81 -3.25 9.42
C PRO A 195 27.87 -2.98 10.60
N ARG A 196 27.63 -1.70 10.93
CA ARG A 196 26.68 -1.34 11.99
C ARG A 196 25.24 -1.60 11.57
N ALA A 197 24.82 -1.16 10.38
CA ALA A 197 23.49 -1.47 9.86
C ALA A 197 23.24 -2.99 9.77
N ALA A 198 24.21 -3.78 9.30
CA ALA A 198 24.12 -5.24 9.26
C ALA A 198 23.86 -5.84 10.64
N ARG A 199 24.67 -5.47 11.64
CA ARG A 199 24.50 -5.93 13.03
C ARG A 199 23.13 -5.58 13.59
N VAL A 200 22.69 -4.33 13.44
CA VAL A 200 21.36 -3.91 13.92
C VAL A 200 20.27 -4.75 13.27
N PHE A 201 20.36 -4.94 11.95
CA PHE A 201 19.38 -5.71 11.20
C PHE A 201 19.35 -7.20 11.59
N ASP A 202 20.50 -7.84 11.71
CA ASP A 202 20.59 -9.29 11.88
C ASP A 202 20.44 -9.72 13.34
N ASP A 203 21.12 -9.01 14.25
CA ASP A 203 21.31 -9.42 15.65
C ASP A 203 20.34 -8.71 16.60
N GLU A 204 20.07 -7.42 16.38
CA GLU A 204 19.32 -6.59 17.32
C GLU A 204 17.81 -6.55 17.00
N MET A 205 17.43 -6.90 15.76
CA MET A 205 16.05 -6.86 15.30
C MET A 205 15.35 -8.22 15.31
N SER A 206 14.16 -8.23 15.92
CA SER A 206 13.22 -9.35 15.78
C SER A 206 12.83 -9.57 14.31
N LYS A 207 12.42 -10.81 13.98
CA LYS A 207 11.89 -11.15 12.64
C LYS A 207 10.70 -10.26 12.23
N ALA A 208 9.88 -9.83 13.19
CA ALA A 208 8.76 -8.92 12.94
C ALA A 208 9.22 -7.50 12.59
N ALA A 209 10.26 -6.99 13.27
CA ALA A 209 10.85 -5.70 12.96
C ALA A 209 11.48 -5.71 11.55
N ARG A 210 12.30 -6.73 11.24
CA ARG A 210 12.90 -6.92 9.91
C ARG A 210 11.86 -6.99 8.80
N TYR A 211 10.80 -7.76 9.01
CA TYR A 211 9.71 -7.91 8.05
C TYR A 211 9.11 -6.57 7.62
N THR A 212 9.03 -5.57 8.51
CA THR A 212 8.49 -4.24 8.17
C THR A 212 9.33 -3.53 7.13
N PHE A 213 10.66 -3.66 7.18
CA PHE A 213 11.56 -3.13 6.16
C PHE A 213 11.39 -3.88 4.84
N LEU A 214 11.47 -5.20 4.88
CA LEU A 214 11.41 -6.07 3.70
C LEU A 214 10.08 -5.93 2.95
N GLN A 215 8.96 -5.90 3.66
CA GLN A 215 7.65 -5.67 3.08
C GLN A 215 7.56 -4.29 2.40
N ARG A 216 8.13 -3.24 3.01
CA ARG A 216 8.15 -1.89 2.41
C ARG A 216 9.01 -1.84 1.15
N LEU A 217 10.09 -2.62 1.07
CA LEU A 217 10.90 -2.73 -0.14
C LEU A 217 10.17 -3.52 -1.25
N GLN A 218 9.58 -4.67 -0.91
CA GLN A 218 8.88 -5.53 -1.87
C GLN A 218 7.65 -4.86 -2.50
N THR A 219 6.96 -3.98 -1.75
CA THR A 219 5.73 -3.34 -2.22
C THR A 219 5.95 -2.05 -3.03
N VAL A 220 7.20 -1.59 -3.16
CA VAL A 220 7.54 -0.39 -3.94
C VAL A 220 7.58 -0.72 -5.42
N LYS A 221 6.74 -0.05 -6.21
CA LYS A 221 6.59 -0.31 -7.65
C LYS A 221 7.65 0.34 -8.54
N LYS A 222 8.27 1.43 -8.08
CA LYS A 222 9.23 2.21 -8.87
C LYS A 222 10.63 1.89 -8.39
N GLU A 223 11.50 1.41 -9.28
CA GLU A 223 12.85 1.02 -8.90
C GLU A 223 13.63 2.17 -8.25
N GLU A 224 13.58 3.37 -8.82
CA GLU A 224 14.20 4.56 -8.23
C GLU A 224 13.75 4.81 -6.77
N THR A 225 12.46 4.64 -6.49
CA THR A 225 11.93 4.80 -5.14
C THR A 225 12.38 3.67 -4.22
N ARG A 226 12.54 2.45 -4.76
CA ARG A 226 13.01 1.28 -4.02
C ARG A 226 14.47 1.46 -3.63
N THR A 227 15.33 1.85 -4.57
CA THR A 227 16.74 2.18 -4.34
C THR A 227 16.89 3.27 -3.28
N ARG A 228 16.14 4.36 -3.39
CA ARG A 228 16.17 5.43 -2.38
C ARG A 228 15.77 4.91 -0.99
N LYS A 229 14.71 4.10 -0.91
CA LYS A 229 14.28 3.51 0.36
C LYS A 229 15.28 2.54 0.97
N MET A 230 15.98 1.75 0.15
CA MET A 230 17.06 0.89 0.64
C MET A 230 18.17 1.71 1.28
N ALA A 231 18.58 2.80 0.62
CA ALA A 231 19.58 3.72 1.18
C ALA A 231 19.10 4.37 2.49
N GLU A 232 17.87 4.92 2.52
CA GLU A 232 17.26 5.49 3.73
C GLU A 232 17.23 4.49 4.89
N PHE A 233 16.89 3.22 4.61
CA PHE A 233 16.83 2.17 5.62
C PHE A 233 18.22 1.78 6.12
N ALA A 234 19.20 1.63 5.23
CA ALA A 234 20.58 1.36 5.64
C ALA A 234 21.15 2.48 6.52
N GLU A 235 20.87 3.75 6.18
CA GLU A 235 21.26 4.91 6.99
C GLU A 235 20.57 4.96 8.35
N LEU A 236 19.28 4.61 8.42
CA LEU A 236 18.53 4.51 9.67
C LEU A 236 19.17 3.46 10.60
N LEU A 237 19.46 2.28 10.05
CA LEU A 237 20.07 1.18 10.79
C LEU A 237 21.51 1.50 11.21
N ASP A 238 22.28 2.21 10.38
CA ASP A 238 23.63 2.67 10.75
C ASP A 238 23.65 3.62 11.95
N ARG A 239 22.58 4.40 12.15
CA ARG A 239 22.43 5.22 13.35
C ARG A 239 22.06 4.42 14.58
N GLY A 240 21.63 3.16 14.42
CA GLY A 240 21.07 2.32 15.48
C GLY A 240 19.56 2.47 15.65
N ASP A 241 18.88 3.12 14.70
CA ASP A 241 17.45 3.38 14.75
C ASP A 241 16.64 2.27 14.04
N THR A 242 15.34 2.15 14.37
CA THR A 242 14.39 1.23 13.71
C THR A 242 13.08 1.94 13.30
N LEU A 243 12.25 1.27 12.50
CA LEU A 243 10.98 1.80 11.95
C LEU A 243 9.81 1.90 12.94
#